data_AF-A0A1Y3X2J5-F1
#
_entry.id   AF-A0A1Y3X2J5-F1
#
_cell.length_a   1.000
_cell.length_b   1.000
_cell.length_c   1.000
_cell.angle_alpha   90.00
_cell.angle_beta   90.00
_cell.angle_gamma   90.00
#
_symmetry.space_group_name_H-M   'P 1'
#
loop_
_entity.id
_entity.type
_entity.pdbx_description
1 polymer ?
#
loop_
_entity_poly.entity_id
_entity_poly.type
_entity_poly.pdbx_seq_one_letter_code
_entity_poly.pdbx_strand_id
1 'polypeptide(L)'
;MSKKNITYFGEVDNKEEDYFEGHVMICNKDVELCLDFCAYEGNPKDWSAELEGYLSNLLKYKTEIDKFILKDYEDGGTTNEYVRWHLDEWEAIDDLLPNADSTKTKEEQFLSLLIQRVETITFYPGDNHYAVWDYMIDSENSDEIVVVHTDNKGKILDITCES
;
A
#
# COMPACT_ATOMS: atom_id res chain seq x y z
N MET A 1 -8.09 29.03 -4.45
CA MET A 1 -6.81 28.30 -4.39
C MET A 1 -6.39 27.91 -5.79
N SER A 2 -5.08 27.81 -6.03
CA SER A 2 -4.49 27.55 -7.35
C SER A 2 -4.23 26.06 -7.53
N LYS A 3 -4.58 25.54 -8.70
CA LYS A 3 -4.13 24.24 -9.22
C LYS A 3 -2.62 24.04 -8.99
N LYS A 4 -2.24 22.81 -8.65
CA LYS A 4 -0.85 22.39 -8.40
C LYS A 4 -0.51 21.23 -9.32
N ASN A 5 0.66 21.27 -9.95
CA ASN A 5 1.18 20.08 -10.62
C ASN A 5 1.85 19.20 -9.56
N ILE A 6 1.35 17.98 -9.42
CA ILE A 6 1.81 16.98 -8.47
C ILE A 6 2.40 15.79 -9.22
N THR A 7 3.52 15.27 -8.73
CA THR A 7 4.14 14.05 -9.24
C THR A 7 3.11 12.91 -9.32
N TYR A 8 3.06 12.20 -10.45
CA TYR A 8 2.11 11.13 -10.80
C TYR A 8 0.64 11.53 -11.00
N PHE A 9 0.15 12.59 -10.37
CA PHE A 9 -1.26 13.02 -10.44
C PHE A 9 -1.53 14.15 -11.45
N GLY A 10 -0.50 14.84 -11.94
CA GLY A 10 -0.69 15.97 -12.86
C GLY A 10 -1.30 17.18 -12.16
N GLU A 11 -2.23 17.88 -12.81
CA GLU A 11 -2.81 19.13 -12.28
C GLU A 11 -3.97 18.83 -11.31
N VAL A 12 -3.76 19.13 -10.02
CA VAL A 12 -4.69 18.86 -8.92
C VAL A 12 -5.26 20.18 -8.37
N ASP A 13 -6.58 20.22 -8.13
CA ASP A 13 -7.30 21.30 -7.42
C ASP A 13 -8.10 20.68 -6.28
N ASN A 14 -7.99 21.21 -5.06
CA ASN A 14 -8.55 20.58 -3.86
C ASN A 14 -9.93 21.16 -3.47
N LYS A 15 -10.74 21.61 -4.45
CA LYS A 15 -11.86 22.51 -4.13
C LYS A 15 -13.14 21.84 -3.68
N GLU A 16 -13.58 20.71 -4.23
CA GLU A 16 -14.71 19.89 -3.73
C GLU A 16 -14.58 18.47 -4.29
N GLU A 17 -14.70 17.43 -3.44
CA GLU A 17 -14.76 15.98 -3.77
C GLU A 17 -14.07 15.56 -5.08
N ASP A 18 -12.80 15.94 -5.23
CA ASP A 18 -12.01 15.52 -6.38
C ASP A 18 -11.13 14.35 -5.95
N TYR A 19 -11.43 13.18 -6.53
CA TYR A 19 -10.57 12.01 -6.52
C TYR A 19 -9.62 12.09 -7.70
N PHE A 20 -8.32 11.96 -7.44
CA PHE A 20 -7.30 11.96 -8.49
C PHE A 20 -6.58 10.62 -8.53
N GLU A 21 -6.40 10.12 -9.74
CA GLU A 21 -5.67 8.89 -10.03
C GLU A 21 -4.29 9.23 -10.60
N GLY A 22 -3.29 8.44 -10.22
CA GLY A 22 -1.94 8.47 -10.74
C GLY A 22 -1.37 7.06 -10.79
N HIS A 23 -0.23 6.89 -11.45
CA HIS A 23 0.41 5.58 -11.60
C HIS A 23 1.91 5.65 -11.35
N VAL A 24 2.45 4.62 -10.71
CA VAL A 24 3.89 4.49 -10.45
C VAL A 24 4.35 3.03 -10.60
N MET A 25 5.56 2.83 -11.12
CA MET A 25 6.17 1.50 -11.20
C MET A 25 6.85 1.13 -9.89
N ILE A 26 6.33 0.12 -9.17
CA ILE A 26 6.96 -0.47 -7.98
C ILE A 26 7.13 -1.97 -8.22
N CYS A 27 8.34 -2.50 -7.99
CA CYS A 27 8.65 -3.93 -8.22
C CYS A 27 8.27 -4.43 -9.64
N ASN A 28 8.47 -3.57 -10.66
CA ASN A 28 8.08 -3.81 -12.07
C ASN A 28 6.57 -4.04 -12.29
N LYS A 29 5.73 -3.60 -11.37
CA LYS A 29 4.27 -3.55 -11.52
C LYS A 29 3.80 -2.11 -11.54
N ASP A 30 2.75 -1.89 -12.31
CA ASP A 30 2.01 -0.65 -12.27
C ASP A 30 1.16 -0.64 -11.00
N VAL A 31 1.34 0.39 -10.16
CA VAL A 31 0.62 0.58 -8.90
C VAL A 31 -0.22 1.83 -9.03
N GLU A 32 -1.50 1.71 -8.70
CA GLU A 32 -2.43 2.83 -8.70
C GLU A 32 -2.18 3.71 -7.48
N LEU A 33 -2.11 5.01 -7.70
CA LEU A 33 -2.05 6.02 -6.67
C LEU A 33 -3.36 6.77 -6.65
N CYS A 34 -3.96 6.85 -5.47
CA CYS A 34 -5.23 7.52 -5.24
C CYS A 34 -4.98 8.75 -4.35
N LEU A 35 -5.52 9.90 -4.72
CA LEU A 35 -5.51 11.09 -3.87
C LEU A 35 -6.94 11.49 -3.58
N ASP A 36 -7.32 11.42 -2.30
CA ASP A 36 -8.67 11.68 -1.84
C ASP A 36 -8.68 12.76 -0.75
N PHE A 37 -9.42 13.84 -0.99
CA PHE A 37 -9.62 14.93 -0.03
C PHE A 37 -10.88 14.75 0.83
N CYS A 38 -11.71 13.73 0.59
CA CYS A 38 -13.01 13.54 1.23
C CYS A 38 -12.93 13.19 2.71
N ALA A 39 -11.80 12.62 3.18
CA ALA A 39 -11.61 12.22 4.57
C ALA A 39 -11.50 13.41 5.55
N TYR A 40 -11.15 14.61 5.08
CA TYR A 40 -10.86 15.76 5.95
C TYR A 40 -11.86 16.90 5.75
N GLU A 41 -12.63 17.24 6.78
CA GLU A 41 -13.59 18.37 6.77
C GLU A 41 -12.91 19.77 6.69
N GLY A 42 -11.58 19.82 6.55
CA GLY A 42 -10.83 21.07 6.38
C GLY A 42 -10.19 21.17 5.00
N ASN A 43 -9.79 22.37 4.61
CA ASN A 43 -8.90 22.56 3.46
C ASN A 43 -7.45 22.44 3.96
N PRO A 44 -6.77 21.29 3.82
CA PRO A 44 -5.42 21.12 4.34
C PRO A 44 -4.52 22.14 3.62
N LYS A 45 -3.78 22.99 4.35
CA LYS A 45 -3.10 24.14 3.71
C LYS A 45 -1.84 23.75 2.95
N ASP A 46 -1.07 22.81 3.49
CA ASP A 46 0.25 22.42 2.98
C ASP A 46 0.23 21.09 2.22
N TRP A 47 -0.97 20.60 1.86
CA TRP A 47 -1.21 19.28 1.26
C TRP A 47 -0.28 18.96 0.09
N SER A 48 -0.02 19.93 -0.78
CA SER A 48 0.81 19.71 -1.96
C SER A 48 2.27 19.48 -1.61
N ALA A 49 2.78 20.19 -0.59
CA ALA A 49 4.17 20.03 -0.16
C ALA A 49 4.36 18.74 0.66
N GLU A 50 3.35 18.37 1.45
CA GLU A 50 3.32 17.10 2.18
C GLU A 50 3.29 15.91 1.21
N LEU A 51 2.41 15.95 0.20
CA LEU A 51 2.29 14.89 -0.80
C LEU A 51 3.57 14.74 -1.62
N GLU A 52 4.14 15.83 -2.13
CA GLU A 52 5.45 15.77 -2.83
C GLU A 52 6.57 15.25 -1.92
N GLY A 53 6.53 15.64 -0.64
CA GLY A 53 7.44 15.11 0.37
C GLY A 53 7.31 13.60 0.54
N TYR A 54 6.09 13.08 0.56
CA TYR A 54 5.82 11.66 0.65
C TYR A 54 6.24 10.92 -0.63
N LEU A 55 5.79 11.39 -1.80
CA LEU A 55 6.08 10.79 -3.10
C LEU A 55 7.58 10.74 -3.41
N SER A 56 8.35 11.75 -3.02
CA SER A 56 9.82 11.75 -3.17
C SER A 56 10.53 10.73 -2.27
N ASN A 57 9.87 10.23 -1.22
CA ASN A 57 10.37 9.19 -0.31
C ASN A 57 9.66 7.83 -0.49
N LEU A 58 8.80 7.69 -1.51
CA LEU A 58 7.92 6.53 -1.68
C LEU A 58 8.64 5.18 -1.58
N LEU A 59 9.74 4.99 -2.33
CA LEU A 59 10.50 3.74 -2.32
C LEU A 59 11.24 3.48 -1.00
N LYS A 60 11.61 4.56 -0.27
CA LYS A 60 12.18 4.44 1.07
C LYS A 60 11.12 3.96 2.05
N TYR A 61 9.92 4.53 2.02
CA TYR A 61 8.82 4.10 2.88
C TYR A 61 8.38 2.67 2.57
N LYS A 62 8.27 2.33 1.28
CA LYS A 62 8.05 0.95 0.84
C LYS A 62 9.05 -0.03 1.46
N THR A 63 10.35 0.31 1.47
CA THR A 63 11.38 -0.54 2.08
C THR A 63 11.18 -0.74 3.58
N GLU A 64 10.74 0.29 4.31
CA GLU A 64 10.47 0.18 5.74
C GLU A 64 9.15 -0.56 6.03
N ILE A 65 8.13 -0.37 5.21
CA ILE A 65 6.87 -1.11 5.27
C ILE A 65 7.10 -2.60 5.01
N ASP A 66 7.90 -2.96 4.00
CA ASP A 66 8.22 -4.36 3.72
C ASP A 66 8.89 -5.04 4.91
N LYS A 67 9.84 -4.35 5.56
CA LYS A 67 10.47 -4.87 6.79
C LYS A 67 9.45 -5.02 7.92
N PHE A 68 8.49 -4.10 8.02
CA PHE A 68 7.46 -4.14 9.05
C PHE A 68 6.49 -5.31 8.84
N ILE A 69 6.03 -5.55 7.61
CA ILE A 69 5.19 -6.70 7.23
C ILE A 69 5.90 -8.01 7.59
N LEU A 70 7.18 -8.14 7.22
CA LEU A 70 7.97 -9.34 7.55
C LEU A 70 8.13 -9.53 9.06
N LYS A 71 8.38 -8.44 9.80
CA LYS A 71 8.48 -8.48 11.25
C LYS A 71 7.16 -8.85 11.92
N ASP A 72 6.05 -8.29 11.45
CA ASP A 72 4.71 -8.60 11.96
C ASP A 72 4.37 -10.08 11.75
N TYR A 73 4.75 -10.66 10.60
CA TYR A 73 4.68 -12.10 10.37
C TYR A 73 5.50 -12.91 11.39
N GLU A 74 6.76 -12.53 11.63
CA GLU A 74 7.66 -13.22 12.58
C GLU A 74 7.16 -13.15 14.03
N ASP A 75 6.55 -12.02 14.41
CA ASP A 75 5.99 -11.79 15.74
C ASP A 75 4.61 -12.48 15.92
N GLY A 76 4.08 -13.11 14.89
CA GLY A 76 2.78 -13.81 14.91
C GLY A 76 1.58 -12.87 14.86
N GLY A 77 1.74 -11.69 14.26
CA GLY A 77 0.70 -10.66 14.13
C GLY A 77 -0.22 -10.87 12.93
N THR A 78 -0.84 -9.78 12.46
CA THR A 78 -1.86 -9.76 11.41
C THR A 78 -1.40 -10.45 10.12
N THR A 79 -0.17 -10.16 9.69
CA THR A 79 0.44 -10.76 8.50
C THR A 79 0.60 -12.27 8.66
N ASN A 80 0.88 -12.75 9.88
CA ASN A 80 0.97 -14.19 10.15
C ASN A 80 -0.37 -14.88 9.93
N GLU A 81 -1.45 -14.28 10.44
CA GLU A 81 -2.81 -14.78 10.26
C GLU A 81 -3.21 -14.78 8.78
N TYR A 82 -2.94 -13.69 8.06
CA TYR A 82 -3.15 -13.59 6.60
C TYR A 82 -2.45 -14.71 5.84
N VAL A 83 -1.14 -14.90 6.09
CA VAL A 83 -0.34 -15.91 5.38
C VAL A 83 -0.82 -17.32 5.69
N ARG A 84 -1.11 -17.62 6.96
CA ARG A 84 -1.59 -18.95 7.36
C ARG A 84 -2.93 -19.28 6.73
N TRP A 85 -3.88 -18.35 6.78
CA TRP A 85 -5.20 -18.56 6.20
C TRP A 85 -5.10 -18.86 4.70
N HIS A 86 -4.33 -18.07 3.94
CA HIS A 86 -4.17 -18.32 2.51
C HIS A 86 -3.44 -19.63 2.22
N LEU A 87 -2.38 -19.98 2.96
CA LEU A 87 -1.66 -21.22 2.72
C LEU A 87 -2.45 -22.47 3.12
N ASP A 88 -3.36 -22.37 4.09
CA ASP A 88 -4.19 -23.48 4.54
C ASP A 88 -5.46 -23.65 3.68
N GLU A 89 -6.08 -22.55 3.23
CA GLU A 89 -7.39 -22.57 2.55
C GLU A 89 -7.31 -22.44 1.01
N TRP A 90 -6.26 -21.84 0.47
CA TRP A 90 -6.18 -21.55 -0.97
C TRP A 90 -5.41 -22.63 -1.74
N GLU A 91 -6.14 -23.63 -2.24
CA GLU A 91 -5.56 -24.76 -2.99
C GLU A 91 -4.76 -24.33 -4.24
N ALA A 92 -5.09 -23.19 -4.86
CA ALA A 92 -4.44 -22.69 -6.08
C ALA A 92 -3.24 -21.77 -5.83
N ILE A 93 -2.84 -21.52 -4.56
CA ILE A 93 -1.67 -20.69 -4.26
C ILE A 93 -0.39 -21.24 -4.91
N ASP A 94 -0.30 -22.56 -5.07
CA ASP A 94 0.81 -23.25 -5.72
C ASP A 94 0.99 -22.89 -7.19
N ASP A 95 -0.02 -22.32 -7.87
CA ASP A 95 0.08 -21.81 -9.23
C ASP A 95 0.70 -20.39 -9.28
N LEU A 96 0.65 -19.65 -8.17
CA LEU A 96 1.22 -18.31 -8.03
C LEU A 96 2.66 -18.33 -7.51
N LEU A 97 3.01 -19.34 -6.71
CA LEU A 97 4.36 -19.55 -6.17
C LEU A 97 5.44 -20.11 -7.13
N PRO A 98 5.21 -20.70 -8.33
CA PRO A 98 6.27 -21.28 -9.14
C PRO A 98 7.16 -20.20 -9.79
N ASN A 99 6.70 -18.94 -9.80
CA ASN A 99 7.49 -17.77 -10.17
C ASN A 99 8.32 -17.22 -9.00
N ALA A 100 8.17 -17.78 -7.79
CA ALA A 100 8.95 -17.43 -6.63
C ALA A 100 10.24 -18.25 -6.54
N ASP A 101 11.16 -17.82 -5.69
CA ASP A 101 12.44 -18.48 -5.48
C ASP A 101 12.25 -19.87 -4.87
N SER A 102 12.38 -20.92 -5.69
CA SER A 102 12.16 -22.32 -5.29
C SER A 102 13.17 -22.85 -4.26
N THR A 103 14.19 -22.05 -3.89
CA THR A 103 15.13 -22.39 -2.82
C THR A 103 14.61 -22.05 -1.43
N LYS A 104 13.52 -21.28 -1.34
CA LYS A 104 12.86 -20.85 -0.11
C LYS A 104 11.68 -21.73 0.28
N THR A 105 11.25 -21.68 1.54
CA THR A 105 10.01 -22.35 1.98
C THR A 105 8.78 -21.73 1.32
N LYS A 106 7.63 -22.43 1.34
CA LYS A 106 6.38 -21.89 0.77
C LYS A 106 5.99 -20.56 1.43
N GLU A 107 6.14 -20.45 2.74
CA GLU A 107 5.87 -19.24 3.51
C GLU A 107 6.78 -18.09 3.08
N GLU A 108 8.09 -18.36 2.93
CA GLU A 108 9.05 -17.37 2.47
C GLU A 108 8.80 -16.92 1.02
N GLN A 109 8.36 -17.83 0.16
CA GLN A 109 7.94 -17.52 -1.22
C GLN A 109 6.68 -16.65 -1.22
N PHE A 110 5.68 -17.01 -0.42
CA PHE A 110 4.43 -16.26 -0.27
C PHE A 110 4.69 -14.85 0.26
N LEU A 111 5.48 -14.71 1.33
CA LEU A 111 5.87 -13.41 1.88
C LEU A 111 6.64 -12.57 0.86
N SER A 112 7.55 -13.20 0.11
CA SER A 112 8.28 -12.52 -0.98
C SER A 112 7.31 -12.03 -2.06
N LEU A 113 6.28 -12.80 -2.40
CA LEU A 113 5.25 -12.42 -3.36
C LEU A 113 4.38 -11.28 -2.82
N LEU A 114 3.92 -11.38 -1.57
CA LEU A 114 3.09 -10.38 -0.89
C LEU A 114 3.75 -9.00 -0.91
N ILE A 115 4.99 -8.87 -0.45
CA ILE A 115 5.68 -7.57 -0.42
C ILE A 115 5.98 -7.02 -1.84
N GLN A 116 5.84 -7.81 -2.90
CA GLN A 116 5.93 -7.36 -4.30
C GLN A 116 4.57 -7.02 -4.92
N ARG A 117 3.50 -7.07 -4.14
CA ARG A 117 2.11 -6.98 -4.59
C ARG A 117 1.40 -5.82 -3.88
N VAL A 118 1.95 -4.61 -4.03
CA VAL A 118 1.19 -3.40 -3.73
C VAL A 118 0.19 -3.21 -4.86
N GLU A 119 -1.09 -3.15 -4.55
CA GLU A 119 -2.16 -2.93 -5.53
C GLU A 119 -2.42 -1.43 -5.68
N THR A 120 -2.68 -0.77 -4.55
CA THR A 120 -2.99 0.66 -4.49
C THR A 120 -2.21 1.35 -3.37
N ILE A 121 -2.05 2.66 -3.52
CA ILE A 121 -1.62 3.54 -2.44
C ILE A 121 -2.55 4.75 -2.41
N THR A 122 -3.33 4.88 -1.34
CA THR A 122 -4.28 6.00 -1.18
C THR A 122 -3.76 7.05 -0.22
N PHE A 123 -3.80 8.31 -0.63
CA PHE A 123 -3.38 9.47 0.15
C PHE A 123 -4.59 10.29 0.60
N TYR A 124 -4.64 10.58 1.90
CA TYR A 124 -5.67 11.38 2.57
C TYR A 124 -5.06 12.62 3.23
N PRO A 125 -4.85 13.73 2.49
CA PRO A 125 -4.25 14.92 3.07
C PRO A 125 -5.06 15.50 4.23
N GLY A 126 -4.40 15.74 5.36
CA GLY A 126 -5.02 16.23 6.59
C GLY A 126 -5.46 15.13 7.55
N ASP A 127 -5.46 13.86 7.14
CA ASP A 127 -5.70 12.71 8.01
C ASP A 127 -4.42 12.27 8.74
N ASN A 128 -4.58 11.63 9.90
CA ASN A 128 -3.47 10.97 10.60
C ASN A 128 -3.02 9.71 9.85
N HIS A 129 -3.98 8.91 9.36
CA HIS A 129 -3.80 7.77 8.46
C HIS A 129 -3.58 8.30 7.02
N TYR A 130 -2.53 9.11 6.87
CA TYR A 130 -2.26 9.91 5.69
C TYR A 130 -2.07 9.08 4.41
N ALA A 131 -1.37 7.95 4.48
CA ALA A 131 -1.19 7.06 3.35
C ALA A 131 -1.49 5.62 3.73
N VAL A 132 -2.26 4.96 2.88
CA VAL A 132 -2.76 3.60 3.01
C VAL A 132 -2.16 2.76 1.90
N TRP A 133 -1.49 1.68 2.25
CA TRP A 133 -0.86 0.77 1.30
C TRP A 133 -1.59 -0.56 1.32
N ASP A 134 -2.25 -0.89 0.20
CA ASP A 134 -3.01 -2.13 0.08
C ASP A 134 -2.16 -3.16 -0.64
N TYR A 135 -1.96 -4.30 0.02
CA TYR A 135 -1.22 -5.43 -0.50
C TYR A 135 -2.16 -6.59 -0.82
N MET A 136 -2.13 -7.05 -2.07
CA MET A 136 -3.04 -8.08 -2.56
C MET A 136 -2.35 -9.01 -3.56
N ILE A 137 -2.30 -10.31 -3.24
CA ILE A 137 -1.61 -11.29 -4.09
C ILE A 137 -2.38 -11.56 -5.38
N ASP A 138 -3.70 -11.71 -5.28
CA ASP A 138 -4.59 -12.03 -6.41
C ASP A 138 -6.04 -11.63 -6.10
N SER A 139 -6.53 -10.62 -6.80
CA SER A 139 -7.92 -10.16 -6.70
C SER A 139 -8.93 -11.06 -7.40
N GLU A 140 -8.49 -12.05 -8.20
CA GLU A 140 -9.42 -12.98 -8.85
C GLU A 140 -9.88 -14.10 -7.90
N ASN A 141 -9.10 -14.40 -6.87
CA ASN A 141 -9.28 -15.60 -6.04
C ASN A 141 -9.41 -15.33 -4.53
N SER A 142 -9.08 -14.11 -4.08
CA SER A 142 -9.25 -13.68 -2.70
C SER A 142 -9.68 -12.22 -2.70
N ASP A 143 -10.50 -11.82 -1.74
CA ASP A 143 -10.81 -10.42 -1.45
C ASP A 143 -9.97 -9.88 -0.27
N GLU A 144 -9.18 -10.76 0.36
CA GLU A 144 -8.39 -10.41 1.55
C GLU A 144 -7.14 -9.60 1.18
N ILE A 145 -6.98 -8.46 1.86
CA ILE A 145 -5.85 -7.54 1.68
C ILE A 145 -5.12 -7.28 3.00
N VAL A 146 -3.81 -7.06 2.90
CA VAL A 146 -3.00 -6.53 4.01
C VAL A 146 -2.89 -5.02 3.83
N VAL A 147 -3.40 -4.27 4.80
CA VAL A 147 -3.42 -2.81 4.76
C VAL A 147 -2.40 -2.26 5.74
N VAL A 148 -1.52 -1.37 5.27
CA VAL A 148 -0.56 -0.66 6.13
C VAL A 148 -0.81 0.83 6.09
N HIS A 149 -1.03 1.41 7.27
CA HIS A 149 -1.27 2.84 7.41
C HIS A 149 -0.01 3.57 7.87
N THR A 150 0.22 4.74 7.28
CA THR A 150 1.36 5.61 7.62
C THR A 150 0.93 7.07 7.77
N ASP A 151 1.66 7.82 8.59
CA ASP A 151 1.54 9.28 8.63
C ASP A 151 2.21 9.96 7.41
N ASN A 152 2.10 11.29 7.32
CA ASN A 152 2.67 12.07 6.22
C ASN A 152 4.22 12.08 6.16
N LYS A 153 4.90 11.43 7.11
CA LYS A 153 6.36 11.25 7.15
C LYS A 153 6.76 9.78 6.96
N GLY A 154 5.81 8.93 6.60
CA GLY A 154 6.01 7.49 6.39
C GLY A 154 6.28 6.73 7.68
N LYS A 155 5.90 7.27 8.85
CA LYS A 155 5.90 6.51 10.09
C LYS A 155 4.70 5.57 10.05
N ILE A 156 4.97 4.28 10.20
CA ILE A 156 3.94 3.23 10.27
C ILE A 156 3.12 3.41 11.55
N LEU A 157 1.80 3.39 11.40
CA LEU A 157 0.83 3.56 12.49
C LEU A 157 0.28 2.21 12.95
N ASP A 158 -0.17 1.39 11.99
CA ASP A 158 -0.73 0.07 12.22
C ASP A 158 -0.73 -0.77 10.93
N ILE A 159 -1.13 -2.03 11.07
CA ILE A 159 -1.35 -3.01 10.00
C ILE A 159 -2.64 -3.80 10.30
N THR A 160 -3.49 -3.93 9.29
CA THR A 160 -4.79 -4.63 9.38
C THR A 160 -4.93 -5.63 8.24
N CYS A 161 -5.85 -6.58 8.42
CA CYS A 161 -6.34 -7.49 7.39
C CYS A 161 -7.80 -7.12 7.13
N GLU A 162 -8.17 -6.91 5.88
CA GLU A 162 -9.50 -6.45 5.48
C GLU A 162 -10.03 -7.29 4.32
N SER A 163 -11.36 -7.37 4.21
CA SER A 163 -12.13 -8.17 3.24
C SER A 163 -13.29 -7.36 2.66
#